data_AF-A0A2E4NG54-F1
#
_entry.id   AF-A0A2E4NG54-F1
#
_cell.length_a   1.000
_cell.length_b   1.000
_cell.length_c   1.000
_cell.angle_alpha   90.00
_cell.angle_beta   90.00
_cell.angle_gamma   90.00
#
_symmetry.space_group_name_H-M   'P 1'
#
loop_
_entity.id
_entity.type
_entity.pdbx_description
1 polymer ?
#
loop_
_entity_poly.entity_id
_entity_poly.type
_entity_poly.pdbx_seq_one_letter_code
_entity_poly.pdbx_strand_id
1 'polypeptide(L)'
;MVTWGTNPEMCLPINGEIPSPDSGADDDERQEIATALEYMDLKPGMGMEEIEIERVFIGSCTNSRIEDLRAAAEVAAKGKAKVQTWVVPGSKSIKRQAEEEGLDQVFTKAGFEWRQPGCSLCTALNGDLLNDGERCVSTSNRNFKGRQGPNGKTHLASPAMAAAAAITGKLTDVRTLG
;
A
#
# COMPACT_ATOMS: atom_id res chain seq x y z
N MET A 1 -4.73 10.63 -0.99
CA MET A 1 -3.91 10.66 0.24
C MET A 1 -3.19 9.35 0.36
N VAL A 2 -1.95 9.37 0.85
CA VAL A 2 -1.13 8.19 1.16
C VAL A 2 -0.47 8.46 2.52
N THR A 3 -0.38 7.45 3.39
CA THR A 3 0.32 7.64 4.67
C THR A 3 1.82 7.70 4.45
N TRP A 4 2.51 8.58 5.17
CA TRP A 4 3.97 8.63 5.20
C TRP A 4 4.53 8.08 6.52
N GLY A 5 3.75 8.17 7.60
CA GLY A 5 4.13 7.76 8.95
C GLY A 5 3.51 6.43 9.38
N THR A 6 3.36 6.24 10.69
CA THR A 6 2.97 4.95 11.30
C THR A 6 1.51 4.87 11.75
N ASN A 7 0.69 5.85 11.39
CA ASN A 7 -0.75 5.84 11.64
C ASN A 7 -1.51 6.45 10.44
N PRO A 8 -2.84 6.28 10.36
CA PRO A 8 -3.64 6.81 9.26
C PRO A 8 -3.71 8.35 9.18
N GLU A 9 -3.49 9.06 10.28
CA GLU A 9 -3.56 10.53 10.34
C GLU A 9 -2.31 11.17 9.74
N MET A 10 -1.15 10.49 9.84
CA MET A 10 0.10 10.84 9.18
C MET A 10 0.04 10.57 7.67
N CYS A 11 -0.78 11.34 6.95
CA CYS A 11 -1.01 11.21 5.52
C CYS A 11 -0.89 12.54 4.78
N LEU A 12 -0.51 12.43 3.50
CA LEU A 12 -0.32 13.58 2.61
C LEU A 12 -0.95 13.30 1.24
N PRO A 13 -1.21 14.35 0.44
CA PRO A 13 -1.36 14.20 -1.00
C PRO A 13 -0.15 13.47 -1.59
N ILE A 14 -0.34 12.73 -2.70
CA ILE A 14 0.76 11.98 -3.33
C ILE A 14 1.87 12.88 -3.87
N ASN A 15 1.56 14.13 -4.18
CA ASN A 15 2.52 15.16 -4.60
C ASN A 15 3.02 16.02 -3.43
N GLY A 16 2.79 15.59 -2.19
CA GLY A 16 3.27 16.27 -0.99
C GLY A 16 4.71 15.89 -0.62
N GLU A 17 5.24 16.62 0.36
CA GLU A 17 6.60 16.44 0.89
C GLU A 17 6.53 15.97 2.35
N ILE A 18 7.46 15.11 2.73
CA ILE A 18 7.60 14.58 4.09
C ILE A 18 7.84 15.72 5.08
N PRO A 19 7.06 15.82 6.18
CA PRO A 19 7.20 16.93 7.12
C PRO A 19 8.53 16.85 7.89
N SER A 20 9.02 18.00 8.35
CA SER A 20 10.11 18.08 9.32
C SER A 20 9.55 17.93 10.74
N PRO A 21 10.27 17.33 11.69
CA PRO A 21 9.90 17.42 13.10
C PRO A 21 9.60 18.86 13.52
N ASP A 22 10.37 19.84 13.03
CA ASP A 22 10.19 21.28 13.35
C ASP A 22 8.83 21.87 12.96
N SER A 23 8.05 21.19 12.11
CA SER A 23 6.70 21.64 11.75
C SER A 23 5.61 21.27 12.77
N GLY A 24 5.93 20.46 13.78
CA GLY A 24 4.99 20.11 14.85
C GLY A 24 4.62 21.32 15.71
N ALA A 25 3.34 21.40 16.11
CA ALA A 25 2.77 22.50 16.86
C ALA A 25 3.28 22.56 18.31
N ASP A 26 3.61 21.41 18.89
CA ASP A 26 4.16 21.25 20.23
C ASP A 26 5.25 20.17 20.27
N ASP A 27 5.89 20.01 21.43
CA ASP A 27 7.00 19.06 21.59
C ASP A 27 6.57 17.59 21.46
N ASP A 28 5.30 17.27 21.77
CA ASP A 28 4.77 15.92 21.62
C ASP A 28 4.61 15.58 20.13
N GLU A 29 4.02 16.48 19.33
CA GLU A 29 3.87 16.30 17.87
C GLU A 29 5.24 16.25 17.16
N ARG A 30 6.18 17.11 17.56
CA ARG A 30 7.57 17.07 17.04
C ARG A 30 8.22 15.72 17.27
N GLN A 31 8.08 15.18 18.49
CA GLN A 31 8.61 13.87 18.84
C GLN A 31 7.91 12.74 18.09
N GLU A 32 6.59 12.84 17.89
CA GLU A 32 5.81 11.86 17.12
C GLU A 32 6.27 11.81 15.66
N ILE A 33 6.44 12.96 15.02
CA ILE A 33 6.98 13.08 13.66
C ILE A 33 8.37 12.46 13.60
N ALA A 34 9.30 12.86 14.49
CA ALA A 34 10.67 12.34 14.50
C ALA A 34 10.69 10.79 14.63
N THR A 35 9.88 10.25 15.53
CA THR A 35 9.78 8.82 15.80
C THR A 35 9.14 8.03 14.65
N ALA A 36 8.23 8.67 13.89
CA ALA A 36 7.66 8.10 12.68
C ALA A 36 8.67 8.12 11.53
N LEU A 37 9.40 9.20 11.33
CA LEU A 37 10.44 9.32 10.29
C LEU A 37 11.57 8.33 10.50
N GLU A 38 12.03 8.15 11.73
CA GLU A 38 13.05 7.17 12.07
C GLU A 38 12.60 5.75 11.73
N TYR A 39 11.38 5.38 12.15
CA TYR A 39 10.84 4.04 11.86
C TYR A 39 10.61 3.81 10.37
N MET A 40 10.02 4.80 9.70
CA MET A 40 9.72 4.73 8.28
C MET A 40 10.95 4.95 7.42
N ASP A 41 12.11 5.30 8.00
CA ASP A 41 13.37 5.56 7.30
C ASP A 41 13.17 6.57 6.16
N LEU A 42 12.63 7.73 6.53
CA LEU A 42 12.30 8.84 5.62
C LEU A 42 13.03 10.11 6.05
N LYS A 43 13.28 10.99 5.08
CA LYS A 43 13.95 12.28 5.31
C LYS A 43 12.94 13.44 5.17
N PRO A 44 12.98 14.44 6.05
CA PRO A 44 12.23 15.68 5.86
C PRO A 44 12.46 16.31 4.48
N GLY A 45 11.40 16.84 3.87
CA GLY A 45 11.44 17.47 2.55
C GLY A 45 11.55 16.51 1.36
N MET A 46 11.66 15.20 1.59
CA MET A 46 11.57 14.20 0.52
C MET A 46 10.17 14.22 -0.10
N GLY A 47 10.06 14.17 -1.42
CA GLY A 47 8.77 14.02 -2.10
C GLY A 47 8.19 12.62 -1.89
N MET A 48 6.87 12.52 -1.69
CA MET A 48 6.20 11.22 -1.56
C MET A 48 6.48 10.30 -2.75
N GLU A 49 6.54 10.82 -3.98
CA GLU A 49 6.82 10.04 -5.19
C GLU A 49 8.29 9.60 -5.37
N GLU A 50 9.17 9.96 -4.43
CA GLU A 50 10.56 9.46 -4.36
C GLU A 50 10.66 8.15 -3.58
N ILE A 51 9.61 7.77 -2.84
CA ILE A 51 9.62 6.60 -1.95
C ILE A 51 9.51 5.32 -2.78
N GLU A 52 10.62 4.59 -2.90
CA GLU A 52 10.69 3.27 -3.55
C GLU A 52 9.98 2.20 -2.72
N ILE A 53 9.29 1.28 -3.38
CA ILE A 53 8.47 0.24 -2.75
C ILE A 53 9.04 -1.13 -3.09
N GLU A 54 8.94 -2.07 -2.16
CA GLU A 54 9.42 -3.45 -2.34
C GLU A 54 8.25 -4.45 -2.41
N ARG A 55 7.14 -4.13 -1.74
CA ARG A 55 5.94 -4.95 -1.65
C ARG A 55 4.68 -4.16 -1.94
N VAL A 56 3.72 -4.75 -2.63
CA VAL A 56 2.35 -4.23 -2.70
C VAL A 56 1.35 -5.26 -2.24
N PHE A 57 0.39 -4.82 -1.44
CA PHE A 57 -0.73 -5.62 -0.96
C PHE A 57 -2.06 -4.92 -1.26
N ILE A 58 -2.82 -5.50 -2.18
CA ILE A 58 -4.18 -5.09 -2.54
C ILE A 58 -5.12 -6.12 -1.91
N GLY A 59 -5.52 -5.84 -0.68
CA GLY A 59 -6.25 -6.77 0.16
C GLY A 59 -6.71 -6.10 1.45
N SER A 60 -7.95 -6.31 1.86
CA SER A 60 -8.45 -6.19 3.24
C SER A 60 -9.96 -6.41 3.25
N CYS A 61 -10.53 -6.69 4.43
CA CYS A 61 -11.97 -6.66 4.62
C CYS A 61 -12.59 -5.27 4.37
N THR A 62 -11.78 -4.20 4.31
CA THR A 62 -12.24 -2.82 4.09
C THR A 62 -12.12 -2.34 2.65
N ASN A 63 -11.11 -2.79 1.90
CA ASN A 63 -10.73 -2.24 0.59
C ASN A 63 -10.45 -3.33 -0.46
N SER A 64 -11.26 -4.40 -0.43
CA SER A 64 -11.26 -5.46 -1.43
C SER A 64 -12.67 -5.91 -1.78
N ARG A 65 -13.55 -4.91 -1.94
CA ARG A 65 -14.84 -5.07 -2.61
C ARG A 65 -14.63 -5.19 -4.11
N ILE A 66 -15.67 -5.51 -4.85
CA ILE A 66 -15.52 -5.71 -6.30
C ILE A 66 -15.11 -4.41 -7.00
N GLU A 67 -15.62 -3.25 -6.56
CA GLU A 67 -15.25 -1.93 -7.10
C GLU A 67 -13.79 -1.59 -6.86
N ASP A 68 -13.26 -1.97 -5.69
CA ASP A 68 -11.84 -1.79 -5.35
C ASP A 68 -10.94 -2.60 -6.30
N LEU A 69 -11.33 -3.85 -6.58
CA LEU A 69 -10.60 -4.72 -7.49
C LEU A 69 -10.69 -4.24 -8.94
N ARG A 70 -11.85 -3.73 -9.39
CA ARG A 70 -11.98 -3.12 -10.72
C ARG A 70 -11.06 -1.92 -10.89
N ALA A 71 -11.05 -1.00 -9.91
CA ALA A 71 -10.20 0.18 -9.94
C ALA A 71 -8.70 -0.19 -9.97
N ALA A 72 -8.29 -1.21 -9.21
CA ALA A 72 -6.92 -1.72 -9.27
C ALA A 72 -6.61 -2.40 -10.61
N ALA A 73 -7.56 -3.16 -11.18
CA ALA A 73 -7.39 -3.86 -12.45
C ALA A 73 -7.23 -2.90 -13.64
N GLU A 74 -7.98 -1.78 -13.66
CA GLU A 74 -7.82 -0.73 -14.67
C GLU A 74 -6.39 -0.20 -14.74
N VAL A 75 -5.73 -0.07 -13.59
CA VAL A 75 -4.32 0.36 -13.51
C VAL A 75 -3.37 -0.77 -13.83
N ALA A 76 -3.63 -1.98 -13.31
CA ALA A 76 -2.80 -3.16 -13.56
C ALA A 76 -2.73 -3.50 -15.07
N ALA A 77 -3.79 -3.24 -15.83
CA ALA A 77 -3.83 -3.43 -17.27
C ALA A 77 -2.82 -2.56 -18.05
N LYS A 78 -2.30 -1.49 -17.44
CA LYS A 78 -1.40 -0.52 -18.08
C LYS A 78 0.08 -0.92 -18.05
N GLY A 79 0.45 -1.95 -17.29
CA GLY A 79 1.85 -2.31 -17.11
C GLY A 79 2.11 -3.71 -16.57
N LYS A 80 3.36 -3.96 -16.19
CA LYS A 80 3.79 -5.18 -15.50
C LYS A 80 4.32 -4.82 -14.13
N ALA A 81 4.11 -5.69 -13.15
CA ALA A 81 4.66 -5.55 -11.82
C ALA A 81 6.18 -5.44 -11.88
N LYS A 82 6.70 -4.41 -11.20
CA LYS A 82 8.13 -4.29 -10.90
C LYS A 82 8.48 -4.83 -9.52
N VAL A 83 7.48 -4.94 -8.65
CA VAL A 83 7.63 -5.34 -7.25
C VAL A 83 6.62 -6.44 -6.92
N GLN A 84 6.93 -7.26 -5.91
CA GLN A 84 6.05 -8.37 -5.55
C GLN A 84 4.70 -7.83 -5.08
N THR A 85 3.63 -8.27 -5.75
CA THR A 85 2.30 -7.70 -5.56
C THR A 85 1.28 -8.80 -5.29
N TRP A 86 0.60 -8.72 -4.15
CA TRP A 86 -0.43 -9.67 -3.75
C TRP A 86 -1.80 -9.04 -3.86
N VAL A 87 -2.72 -9.76 -4.49
CA VAL A 87 -4.13 -9.37 -4.58
C VAL A 87 -4.98 -10.41 -3.86
N VAL A 88 -5.65 -9.97 -2.80
CA VAL A 88 -6.45 -10.82 -1.89
C VAL A 88 -7.89 -10.29 -1.86
N PRO A 89 -8.84 -10.99 -2.50
CA PRO A 89 -10.24 -10.61 -2.45
C PRO A 89 -10.79 -10.60 -1.02
N GLY A 90 -11.73 -9.70 -0.73
CA GLY A 90 -12.29 -9.56 0.62
C GLY A 90 -13.12 -10.75 1.10
N SER A 91 -13.62 -11.57 0.17
CA SER A 91 -14.41 -12.78 0.47
C SER A 91 -14.40 -13.77 -0.69
N LYS A 92 -14.92 -14.98 -0.45
CA LYS A 92 -15.15 -15.98 -1.52
C LYS A 92 -16.14 -15.51 -2.58
N SER A 93 -17.17 -14.76 -2.20
CA SER A 93 -18.15 -14.24 -3.16
C SER A 93 -17.55 -13.16 -4.06
N ILE A 94 -16.75 -12.24 -3.49
CA ILE A 94 -16.05 -11.22 -4.28
C ILE A 94 -15.01 -11.87 -5.20
N LYS A 95 -14.27 -12.88 -4.73
CA LYS A 95 -13.32 -13.62 -5.57
C LYS A 95 -14.01 -14.23 -6.78
N ARG A 96 -15.11 -14.97 -6.55
CA ARG A 96 -15.89 -15.59 -7.62
C ARG A 96 -16.38 -14.55 -8.62
N GLN A 97 -16.93 -13.43 -8.14
CA GLN A 97 -17.39 -12.35 -9.00
C GLN A 97 -16.24 -11.75 -9.82
N ALA A 98 -15.09 -11.49 -9.20
CA ALA A 98 -13.91 -10.97 -9.88
C ALA A 98 -13.39 -11.93 -10.98
N GLU A 99 -13.46 -13.24 -10.74
CA GLU A 99 -13.11 -14.28 -11.72
C GLU A 99 -14.14 -14.38 -12.85
N GLU A 100 -15.44 -14.27 -12.55
CA GLU A 100 -16.51 -14.19 -13.56
C GLU A 100 -16.36 -12.94 -14.45
N GLU A 101 -15.82 -11.85 -13.92
CA GLU A 101 -15.50 -10.61 -14.64
C GLU A 101 -14.12 -10.63 -15.33
N GLY A 102 -13.30 -11.67 -15.10
CA GLY A 102 -11.95 -11.81 -15.65
C GLY A 102 -10.89 -10.90 -15.03
N LEU A 103 -11.15 -10.31 -13.87
CA LEU A 103 -10.19 -9.42 -13.17
C LEU A 103 -8.94 -10.19 -12.70
N ASP A 104 -9.09 -11.45 -12.32
CA ASP A 104 -7.99 -12.35 -11.98
C ASP A 104 -6.98 -12.49 -13.14
N GLN A 105 -7.49 -12.55 -14.37
CA GLN A 105 -6.66 -12.63 -15.56
C GLN A 105 -5.92 -11.32 -15.82
N VAL A 106 -6.55 -10.17 -15.55
CA VAL A 106 -5.89 -8.86 -15.64
C VAL A 106 -4.73 -8.78 -14.66
N PHE A 107 -4.96 -9.15 -13.39
CA PHE A 107 -3.93 -9.14 -12.36
C PHE A 107 -2.78 -10.12 -12.67
N THR A 108 -3.09 -11.37 -12.99
CA THR A 108 -2.06 -12.37 -13.30
C THR A 108 -1.29 -12.01 -14.56
N LYS A 109 -1.94 -11.45 -15.58
CA LYS A 109 -1.27 -10.88 -16.77
C LYS A 109 -0.37 -9.71 -16.39
N ALA A 110 -0.73 -8.87 -15.44
CA ALA A 110 0.15 -7.82 -14.94
C ALA A 110 1.32 -8.37 -14.09
N GLY A 111 1.32 -9.66 -13.74
CA GLY A 111 2.33 -10.27 -12.88
C GLY A 111 2.01 -10.18 -11.39
N PHE A 112 0.76 -9.88 -11.04
CA PHE A 112 0.30 -9.81 -9.66
C PHE A 112 -0.13 -11.22 -9.22
N GLU A 113 0.15 -11.57 -7.97
CA GLU A 113 -0.28 -12.85 -7.40
C GLU A 113 -1.76 -12.79 -6.99
N TRP A 114 -2.61 -13.48 -7.74
CA TRP A 114 -4.03 -13.64 -7.39
C TRP A 114 -4.21 -14.72 -6.32
N ARG A 115 -4.54 -14.32 -5.10
CA ARG A 115 -4.57 -15.20 -3.92
C ARG A 115 -5.98 -15.59 -3.49
N GLN A 116 -6.06 -16.47 -2.49
CA GLN A 116 -7.31 -16.87 -1.85
C GLN A 116 -7.75 -15.79 -0.83
N PRO A 117 -9.06 -15.60 -0.63
CA PRO A 117 -9.56 -14.61 0.32
C PRO A 117 -9.18 -15.02 1.74
N GLY A 118 -8.79 -14.04 2.55
CA GLY A 118 -8.36 -14.25 3.92
C GLY A 118 -7.82 -12.95 4.53
N CYS A 119 -7.39 -13.00 5.79
CA CYS A 119 -6.82 -11.82 6.42
C CYS A 119 -5.48 -11.42 5.78
N SER A 120 -4.65 -12.39 5.34
CA SER A 120 -3.37 -12.15 4.67
C SER A 120 -2.54 -11.07 5.37
N LEU A 121 -1.80 -10.26 4.62
CA LEU A 121 -0.96 -9.19 5.14
C LEU A 121 -1.75 -8.13 5.92
N CYS A 122 -3.07 -8.03 5.80
CA CYS A 122 -3.89 -7.08 6.59
C CYS A 122 -3.71 -7.28 8.11
N THR A 123 -3.57 -8.54 8.54
CA THR A 123 -3.28 -8.87 9.95
C THR A 123 -2.02 -9.71 10.13
N ALA A 124 -1.44 -10.23 9.04
CA ALA A 124 -0.29 -11.12 9.04
C ALA A 124 -0.46 -12.43 9.84
N LEU A 125 -1.69 -12.78 10.25
CA LEU A 125 -1.95 -13.95 11.10
C LEU A 125 -1.83 -15.30 10.38
N ASN A 126 -1.86 -15.30 9.05
CA ASN A 126 -1.75 -16.49 8.22
C ASN A 126 -0.30 -16.76 7.75
N GLY A 127 0.69 -16.04 8.30
CA GLY A 127 2.10 -16.18 7.92
C GLY A 127 2.51 -15.33 6.71
N ASP A 128 1.58 -14.61 6.08
CA ASP A 128 1.92 -13.57 5.11
C ASP A 128 2.53 -12.39 5.87
N LEU A 129 3.85 -12.29 5.82
CA LEU A 129 4.65 -11.28 6.52
C LEU A 129 5.55 -10.53 5.54
N LEU A 130 5.79 -9.26 5.84
CA LEU A 130 6.89 -8.49 5.28
C LEU A 130 8.22 -9.04 5.80
N ASN A 131 9.25 -8.95 4.97
CA ASN A 131 10.62 -9.13 5.42
C ASN A 131 11.03 -7.99 6.37
N ASP A 132 12.09 -8.22 7.15
CA ASP A 132 12.58 -7.22 8.10
C ASP A 132 12.96 -5.92 7.39
N GLY A 133 12.31 -4.82 7.78
CA GLY A 133 12.53 -3.49 7.20
C GLY A 133 11.89 -3.25 5.84
N GLU A 134 11.19 -4.24 5.26
CA GLU A 134 10.63 -4.15 3.91
C GLU A 134 9.56 -3.08 3.81
N ARG A 135 9.61 -2.28 2.74
CA ARG A 135 8.64 -1.22 2.49
C ARG A 135 7.47 -1.68 1.64
N CYS A 136 6.26 -1.46 2.15
CA CYS A 136 5.03 -1.93 1.56
C CYS A 136 4.04 -0.79 1.27
N VAL A 137 3.34 -0.87 0.14
CA VAL A 137 2.05 -0.18 -0.05
C VAL A 137 0.91 -1.16 0.18
N SER A 138 0.00 -0.80 1.07
CA SER A 138 -1.07 -1.67 1.53
C SER A 138 -2.42 -0.96 1.40
N THR A 139 -3.44 -1.68 0.95
CA THR A 139 -4.85 -1.24 1.00
C THR A 139 -5.52 -1.65 2.33
N SER A 140 -4.73 -1.93 3.36
CA SER A 140 -5.23 -2.04 4.74
C SER A 140 -5.74 -0.69 5.24
N ASN A 141 -6.39 -0.68 6.40
CA ASN A 141 -6.77 0.53 7.13
C ASN A 141 -5.87 0.81 8.35
N ARG A 142 -4.82 0.02 8.56
CA ARG A 142 -3.88 0.16 9.70
C ARG A 142 -2.45 -0.15 9.28
N ASN A 143 -1.50 0.68 9.73
CA ASN A 143 -0.07 0.59 9.45
C ASN A 143 0.83 0.87 10.67
N PHE A 144 0.34 0.60 11.88
CA PHE A 144 1.16 0.76 13.10
C PHE A 144 2.37 -0.19 13.10
N LYS A 145 3.42 0.20 13.83
CA LYS A 145 4.70 -0.51 13.89
C LYS A 145 4.52 -1.99 14.19
N GLY A 146 5.16 -2.86 13.41
CA GLY A 146 5.14 -4.32 13.59
C GLY A 146 3.87 -5.03 13.11
N ARG A 147 2.88 -4.31 12.57
CA ARG A 147 1.58 -4.89 12.16
C ARG A 147 1.70 -5.97 11.09
N GLN A 148 2.55 -5.77 10.08
CA GLN A 148 2.66 -6.64 8.91
C GLN A 148 3.98 -7.44 8.90
N GLY A 149 4.75 -7.39 9.99
CA GLY A 149 6.06 -8.01 10.10
C GLY A 149 7.04 -7.14 10.91
N PRO A 150 8.18 -7.72 11.36
CA PRO A 150 9.23 -6.98 12.05
C PRO A 150 9.70 -5.79 11.21
N ASN A 151 9.71 -4.60 11.80
CA ASN A 151 10.15 -3.35 11.17
C ASN A 151 9.54 -3.02 9.79
N GLY A 152 8.40 -3.63 9.43
CA GLY A 152 7.76 -3.38 8.14
C GLY A 152 7.28 -1.94 7.98
N LYS A 153 7.71 -1.28 6.90
CA LYS A 153 7.46 0.15 6.64
C LYS A 153 6.25 0.29 5.72
N THR A 154 5.05 0.40 6.30
CA THR A 154 3.79 0.31 5.54
C THR A 154 3.16 1.67 5.25
N HIS A 155 2.88 1.92 3.98
CA HIS A 155 2.12 3.05 3.48
C HIS A 155 0.69 2.62 3.10
N LEU A 156 -0.32 3.30 3.62
CA LEU A 156 -1.72 3.05 3.29
C LEU A 156 -2.11 3.86 2.05
N ALA A 157 -2.72 3.20 1.07
CA ALA A 157 -3.16 3.84 -0.16
C ALA A 157 -4.46 3.20 -0.69
N SER A 158 -5.11 3.88 -1.64
CA SER A 158 -6.25 3.31 -2.35
C SER A 158 -5.81 2.15 -3.28
N PRO A 159 -6.71 1.24 -3.67
CA PRO A 159 -6.41 0.13 -4.58
C PRO A 159 -5.74 0.56 -5.89
N ALA A 160 -6.22 1.65 -6.49
CA ALA A 160 -5.67 2.20 -7.72
C ALA A 160 -4.24 2.73 -7.54
N MET A 161 -3.95 3.41 -6.42
CA MET A 161 -2.59 3.91 -6.10
C MET A 161 -1.64 2.77 -5.74
N ALA A 162 -2.13 1.73 -5.04
CA ALA A 162 -1.36 0.53 -4.77
C ALA A 162 -0.98 -0.20 -6.08
N ALA A 163 -1.93 -0.36 -7.01
CA ALA A 163 -1.65 -0.91 -8.33
C ALA A 163 -0.68 -0.03 -9.15
N ALA A 164 -0.77 1.30 -9.03
CA ALA A 164 0.20 2.21 -9.64
C ALA A 164 1.60 2.00 -9.07
N ALA A 165 1.75 1.86 -7.75
CA ALA A 165 3.02 1.56 -7.11
C ALA A 165 3.59 0.20 -7.54
N ALA A 166 2.73 -0.80 -7.73
CA ALA A 166 3.13 -2.14 -8.17
C ALA A 166 3.83 -2.13 -9.55
N ILE A 167 3.33 -1.33 -10.50
CA ILE A 167 3.88 -1.28 -11.86
C ILE A 167 5.01 -0.26 -12.04
N THR A 168 5.16 0.67 -11.10
CA THR A 168 6.20 1.72 -11.16
C THR A 168 7.39 1.46 -10.24
N GLY A 169 7.19 0.70 -9.16
CA GLY A 169 8.21 0.37 -8.15
C GLY A 169 8.37 1.42 -7.05
N LYS A 170 7.49 2.42 -7.01
CA LYS A 170 7.54 3.54 -6.05
C LYS A 170 6.16 4.12 -5.83
N LEU A 171 5.96 4.92 -4.77
CA LEU A 171 4.73 5.68 -4.62
C LEU A 171 4.52 6.56 -5.87
N THR A 172 3.33 6.48 -6.46
CA THR A 172 3.04 7.11 -7.75
C THR A 172 1.63 7.66 -7.76
N ASP A 173 1.46 8.86 -8.33
CA ASP A 173 0.14 9.38 -8.66
C ASP A 173 -0.48 8.61 -9.82
N VAL A 174 -1.53 7.85 -9.55
CA VAL A 174 -2.26 7.06 -10.56
C VAL A 174 -2.76 7.89 -11.75
N ARG A 175 -3.01 9.19 -11.56
CA ARG A 175 -3.48 10.11 -12.61
C ARG A 175 -2.43 10.34 -13.71
N THR A 176 -1.16 10.07 -13.40
CA THR A 176 -0.05 10.20 -14.36
C THR A 176 0.05 9.02 -15.32
N LEU A 177 -0.68 7.92 -15.05
CA LEU A 177 -0.57 6.67 -15.80
C LEU A 177 -1.49 6.58 -17.02
N GLY A 178 -2.19 7.66 -17.40
CA GLY A 178 -2.98 7.76 -18.65
C GLY A 178 -4.35 7.11 -18.58
#